data_AF-A0AAJ0B280-F1
#
_entry.id   AF-A0AAJ0B280-F1
#
_cell.length_a   1.000
_cell.length_b   1.000
_cell.length_c   1.000
_cell.angle_alpha   90.00
_cell.angle_beta   90.00
_cell.angle_gamma   90.00
#
_symmetry.space_group_name_H-M   'P 1'
#
loop_
_entity.id
_entity.type
_entity.pdbx_description
1 polymer ?
#
loop_
_entity_poly.entity_id
_entity_poly.type
_entity_poly.pdbx_seq_one_letter_code
_entity_poly.pdbx_strand_id
1 'polypeptide(L)'
;SANGAEIEMPSINLYTNMPADARSTISKLAGASEPRKMYHMLPDRTLVAWSQRQIQGLANQFRAAHPEAAMSVVRPTRWEDLYDYFDAHDLWYKGAWNLWQLVLCICDQNDVEAADQNMSMWEVVYDWTYKWLTHATNRQKLFDWDTVSDIVTIFTPEDWKDVG
;
A
#
# COMPACT_ATOMS: atom_id res chain seq x y z
N SER A 1 1.54 10.60 -14.88
CA SER A 1 2.96 10.94 -15.09
C SER A 1 3.76 10.24 -14.01
N ALA A 2 4.56 9.23 -14.37
CA ALA A 2 5.41 8.54 -13.41
C ALA A 2 6.65 9.39 -13.14
N ASN A 3 6.92 9.70 -11.87
CA ASN A 3 8.11 10.41 -11.45
C ASN A 3 9.35 9.61 -11.88
N GLY A 4 10.23 10.27 -12.65
CA GLY A 4 11.40 9.70 -13.30
C GLY A 4 12.55 9.36 -12.34
N ALA A 5 12.32 8.47 -11.40
CA ALA A 5 13.41 7.74 -10.77
C ALA A 5 13.82 6.62 -11.75
N GLU A 6 14.92 6.82 -12.47
CA GLU A 6 15.59 5.72 -13.17
C GLU A 6 16.08 4.74 -12.11
N ILE A 7 15.30 3.69 -11.88
CA ILE A 7 15.79 2.57 -11.08
C ILE A 7 16.73 1.80 -12.01
N GLU A 8 18.03 1.91 -11.74
CA GLU A 8 19.05 1.15 -12.45
C GLU A 8 18.71 -0.34 -12.46
N MET A 9 19.14 -1.07 -13.49
CA MET A 9 18.97 -2.52 -13.52
C MET A 9 19.56 -3.16 -12.26
N PRO A 10 18.89 -4.15 -11.65
CA PRO A 10 19.38 -4.79 -10.44
C PRO A 10 20.74 -5.44 -10.70
N SER A 11 21.70 -5.14 -9.84
CA SER A 11 23.01 -5.80 -9.84
C SER A 11 22.86 -7.30 -9.59
N ILE A 12 23.80 -8.09 -10.12
CA ILE A 12 23.89 -9.54 -9.86
C ILE A 12 23.92 -9.86 -8.35
N ASN A 13 24.46 -8.93 -7.55
CA ASN A 13 24.53 -9.03 -6.10
C ASN A 13 23.16 -9.11 -5.42
N LEU A 14 22.10 -8.60 -6.05
CA LEU A 14 20.72 -8.74 -5.56
C LEU A 14 20.29 -10.22 -5.47
N TYR A 15 20.90 -11.08 -6.27
CA TYR A 15 20.53 -12.50 -6.28
C TYR A 15 21.44 -13.31 -5.35
N THR A 16 22.72 -12.97 -5.29
CA THR A 16 23.73 -13.79 -4.59
C THR A 16 23.99 -13.37 -3.14
N ASN A 17 23.63 -12.14 -2.77
CA ASN A 17 23.94 -11.57 -1.45
C ASN A 17 22.66 -11.23 -0.64
N MET A 18 21.67 -12.12 -0.65
CA MET A 18 20.49 -11.96 0.20
C MET A 18 20.89 -12.04 1.69
N PRO A 19 20.48 -11.06 2.52
CA PRO A 19 20.71 -11.09 3.96
C PRO A 19 20.14 -12.34 4.62
N ALA A 20 20.79 -12.83 5.67
CA ALA A 20 20.33 -14.03 6.38
C ALA A 20 18.99 -13.82 7.12
N ASP A 21 18.69 -12.57 7.46
CA ASP A 21 17.49 -12.11 8.15
C ASP A 21 16.40 -11.58 7.20
N ALA A 22 16.54 -11.81 5.89
CA ALA A 22 15.52 -11.45 4.90
C ALA A 22 14.14 -12.01 5.29
N ARG A 23 13.13 -11.13 5.33
CA ARG A 23 11.79 -11.51 5.80
C ARG A 23 11.09 -12.40 4.79
N SER A 24 11.24 -12.10 3.50
CA SER A 24 10.68 -12.85 2.35
C SER A 24 9.21 -13.24 2.56
N THR A 25 8.40 -12.31 3.06
CA THR A 25 7.04 -12.57 3.55
C THR A 25 6.15 -13.24 2.51
N ILE A 26 6.13 -12.74 1.26
CA ILE A 26 5.33 -13.29 0.16
C ILE A 26 5.85 -14.67 -0.28
N SER A 27 7.16 -14.85 -0.41
CA SER A 27 7.72 -16.18 -0.75
C SER A 27 7.39 -17.22 0.32
N LYS A 28 7.42 -16.85 1.61
CA LYS A 28 7.04 -17.75 2.72
C LYS A 28 5.56 -18.11 2.69
N LEU A 29 4.69 -17.11 2.51
CA LEU A 29 3.24 -17.32 2.40
C LEU A 29 2.88 -18.18 1.19
N ALA A 30 3.66 -18.12 0.10
CA ALA A 30 3.53 -18.99 -1.06
C ALA A 30 4.06 -20.43 -0.84
N GLY A 31 4.48 -20.78 0.38
CA GLY A 31 4.87 -22.14 0.76
C GLY A 31 6.37 -22.39 0.92
N ALA A 32 7.22 -21.37 0.85
CA ALA A 32 8.64 -21.52 1.19
C ALA A 32 8.81 -21.62 2.71
N SER A 33 9.24 -22.78 3.22
CA SER A 33 9.51 -22.96 4.65
C SER A 33 10.67 -22.09 5.15
N GLU A 34 11.67 -21.83 4.28
CA GLU A 34 12.82 -20.97 4.53
C GLU A 34 13.19 -20.14 3.28
N PRO A 35 13.76 -18.93 3.43
CA PRO A 35 14.24 -18.14 2.30
C PRO A 35 15.30 -18.88 1.48
N ARG A 36 15.00 -19.14 0.20
CA ARG A 36 15.91 -19.86 -0.70
C ARG A 36 16.98 -18.91 -1.22
N LYS A 37 18.23 -19.23 -0.92
CA LYS A 37 19.42 -18.48 -1.38
C LYS A 37 19.80 -18.90 -2.79
N MET A 38 20.39 -17.97 -3.54
CA MET A 38 21.08 -18.29 -4.79
C MET A 38 22.60 -18.24 -4.58
N TYR A 39 23.32 -19.10 -5.28
CA TYR A 39 24.78 -19.18 -5.20
C TYR A 39 25.44 -18.40 -6.34
N HIS A 40 26.76 -18.21 -6.27
CA HIS A 40 27.56 -17.45 -7.24
C HIS A 40 27.43 -17.90 -8.71
N MET A 41 27.00 -19.13 -8.96
CA MET A 41 26.81 -19.69 -10.29
C MET A 41 25.31 -19.74 -10.52
N LEU A 42 24.79 -18.68 -11.11
CA LEU A 42 23.37 -18.56 -11.40
C LEU A 42 23.07 -19.32 -12.70
N PRO A 43 22.01 -20.14 -12.73
CA PRO A 43 21.63 -20.88 -13.93
C PRO A 43 21.09 -19.93 -14.99
N ASP A 44 21.35 -20.24 -16.27
CA ASP A 44 20.78 -19.49 -17.39
C ASP A 44 19.25 -19.40 -17.26
N ARG A 45 18.73 -18.20 -17.55
CA ARG A 45 17.29 -17.93 -17.51
C ARG A 45 16.89 -17.08 -18.71
N THR A 46 15.68 -17.32 -19.21
CA THR A 46 14.97 -16.41 -20.10
C THR A 46 13.85 -15.78 -19.31
N LEU A 47 13.96 -14.48 -19.03
CA LEU A 47 12.91 -13.74 -18.35
C LEU A 47 11.98 -13.08 -19.35
N VAL A 48 10.69 -13.35 -19.20
CA VAL A 48 9.63 -12.64 -19.91
C VAL A 48 9.00 -11.65 -18.94
N ALA A 49 8.89 -10.39 -19.39
CA ALA A 49 8.18 -9.38 -18.64
C ALA A 49 6.71 -9.77 -18.47
N TRP A 50 6.19 -9.66 -17.25
CA TRP A 50 4.78 -9.93 -16.99
C TRP A 50 3.90 -8.84 -17.59
N SER A 51 2.76 -9.24 -18.15
CA SER A 51 1.75 -8.29 -18.59
C SER A 51 1.09 -7.60 -17.40
N GLN A 52 0.56 -6.39 -17.60
CA GLN A 52 -0.20 -5.68 -16.57
C GLN A 52 -1.36 -6.52 -16.02
N ARG A 53 -2.06 -7.26 -16.89
CA ARG A 53 -3.14 -8.17 -16.49
C ARG A 53 -2.65 -9.27 -15.56
N GLN A 54 -1.48 -9.83 -15.83
CA GLN A 54 -0.89 -10.86 -14.99
C GLN A 54 -0.49 -10.29 -13.62
N ILE A 55 0.16 -9.12 -13.59
CA ILE A 55 0.54 -8.42 -12.36
C ILE A 55 -0.70 -8.16 -11.50
N GLN A 56 -1.74 -7.58 -12.07
CA GLN A 56 -3.00 -7.31 -11.37
C GLN A 56 -3.65 -8.61 -10.86
N GLY A 57 -3.68 -9.65 -11.67
CA GLY A 57 -4.23 -10.95 -11.28
C GLY A 57 -3.52 -11.55 -10.08
N LEU A 58 -2.18 -11.51 -10.06
CA LEU A 58 -1.36 -11.98 -8.95
C LEU A 58 -1.54 -11.13 -7.69
N ALA A 59 -1.59 -9.80 -7.83
CA ALA A 59 -1.84 -8.89 -6.71
C ALA A 59 -3.21 -9.16 -6.07
N ASN A 60 -4.25 -9.31 -6.88
CA ASN A 60 -5.60 -9.64 -6.41
C ASN A 60 -5.66 -10.99 -5.69
N GLN A 61 -4.99 -12.02 -6.25
CA GLN A 61 -4.91 -13.33 -5.62
C GLN A 61 -4.19 -13.27 -4.27
N PHE A 62 -3.07 -12.54 -4.20
CA PHE A 62 -2.33 -12.36 -2.96
C PHE A 62 -3.17 -11.65 -1.89
N ARG A 63 -3.84 -10.54 -2.24
CA ARG A 63 -4.72 -9.80 -1.32
C ARG A 63 -5.88 -10.67 -0.83
N ALA A 64 -6.50 -11.45 -1.72
CA ALA A 64 -7.60 -12.34 -1.35
C ALA A 64 -7.16 -13.46 -0.39
N ALA A 65 -5.95 -13.98 -0.56
CA ALA A 65 -5.40 -15.03 0.29
C ALA A 65 -4.82 -14.51 1.62
N HIS A 66 -4.23 -13.31 1.60
CA HIS A 66 -3.45 -12.74 2.70
C HIS A 66 -3.72 -11.23 2.88
N PRO A 67 -4.94 -10.84 3.30
CA PRO A 67 -5.34 -9.43 3.36
C PRO A 67 -4.48 -8.58 4.29
N GLU A 68 -4.20 -9.05 5.51
CA GLU A 68 -3.35 -8.33 6.47
C GLU A 68 -1.92 -8.13 5.94
N ALA A 69 -1.36 -9.16 5.30
CA ALA A 69 -0.03 -9.08 4.70
C ALA A 69 -0.02 -8.06 3.55
N ALA A 70 -1.06 -8.06 2.70
CA ALA A 70 -1.20 -7.10 1.60
C ALA A 70 -1.30 -5.65 2.10
N MET A 71 -2.03 -5.40 3.20
CA MET A 71 -2.10 -4.08 3.83
C MET A 71 -0.74 -3.61 4.38
N SER A 72 0.10 -4.54 4.84
CA SER A 72 1.42 -4.23 5.41
C SER A 72 2.50 -3.95 4.36
N VAL A 73 2.20 -4.15 3.06
CA VAL A 73 3.17 -3.93 1.99
C VAL A 73 3.48 -2.44 1.85
N VAL A 74 4.77 -2.12 1.94
CA VAL A 74 5.33 -0.78 1.77
C VAL A 74 5.98 -0.66 0.39
N ARG A 75 5.76 0.48 -0.25
CA ARG A 75 6.33 0.81 -1.57
C ARG A 75 7.86 0.77 -1.50
N PRO A 76 8.53 -0.12 -2.26
CA PRO A 76 9.99 -0.22 -2.26
C PRO A 76 10.61 1.01 -2.94
N THR A 77 11.81 1.36 -2.49
CA THR A 77 12.59 2.51 -2.99
C THR A 77 13.91 2.09 -3.62
N ARG A 78 14.39 0.90 -3.28
CA ARG A 78 15.60 0.25 -3.83
C ARG A 78 15.38 -1.25 -3.95
N TRP A 79 16.17 -1.91 -4.79
CA TRP A 79 16.02 -3.34 -5.08
C TRP A 79 16.08 -4.24 -3.84
N GLU A 80 16.92 -3.89 -2.87
CA GLU A 80 17.10 -4.64 -1.63
C GLU A 80 15.84 -4.65 -0.77
N ASP A 81 14.95 -3.67 -0.92
CA ASP A 81 13.66 -3.65 -0.21
C ASP A 81 12.78 -4.84 -0.65
N LEU A 82 13.04 -5.46 -1.82
CA LEU A 82 12.33 -6.65 -2.25
C LEU A 82 12.61 -7.87 -1.36
N TYR A 83 13.69 -7.88 -0.58
CA TYR A 83 13.96 -8.97 0.38
C TYR A 83 12.95 -9.04 1.52
N ASP A 84 12.19 -7.97 1.76
CA ASP A 84 11.07 -8.01 2.71
C ASP A 84 9.93 -8.91 2.22
N TYR A 85 9.82 -9.11 0.90
CA TYR A 85 8.72 -9.81 0.26
C TYR A 85 9.15 -11.12 -0.39
N PHE A 86 10.31 -11.16 -1.02
CA PHE A 86 10.76 -12.29 -1.82
C PHE A 86 12.12 -12.82 -1.38
N ASP A 87 12.36 -14.10 -1.64
CA ASP A 87 13.69 -14.68 -1.52
C ASP A 87 14.50 -14.54 -2.81
N ALA A 88 15.82 -14.77 -2.72
CA ALA A 88 16.73 -14.67 -3.86
C ALA A 88 16.33 -15.58 -5.02
N HIS A 89 15.78 -16.76 -4.72
CA HIS A 89 15.28 -17.69 -5.72
C HIS A 89 14.13 -17.09 -6.54
N ASP A 90 13.12 -16.51 -5.88
CA ASP A 90 12.01 -15.86 -6.56
C ASP A 90 12.49 -14.65 -7.36
N LEU A 91 13.38 -13.83 -6.78
CA LEU A 91 14.02 -12.71 -7.48
C LEU A 91 14.75 -13.16 -8.76
N TRP A 92 15.38 -14.34 -8.73
CA TRP A 92 16.02 -14.91 -9.90
C TRP A 92 15.02 -15.47 -10.93
N TYR A 93 14.13 -16.37 -10.55
CA TYR A 93 13.33 -17.08 -11.53
C TYR A 93 12.11 -16.31 -12.03
N LYS A 94 11.50 -15.48 -11.17
CA LYS A 94 10.35 -14.65 -11.54
C LYS A 94 10.78 -13.30 -12.11
N GLY A 95 12.01 -12.88 -11.80
CA GLY A 95 12.61 -11.63 -12.23
C GLY A 95 12.29 -10.48 -11.27
N ALA A 96 13.33 -9.81 -10.78
CA ALA A 96 13.21 -8.71 -9.82
C ALA A 96 12.29 -7.58 -10.32
N TRP A 97 12.35 -7.23 -11.62
CA TRP A 97 11.47 -6.23 -12.20
C TRP A 97 9.98 -6.62 -12.11
N ASN A 98 9.65 -7.87 -12.46
CA ASN A 98 8.27 -8.37 -12.40
C ASN A 98 7.74 -8.34 -10.95
N LEU A 99 8.57 -8.73 -9.99
CA LEU A 99 8.22 -8.75 -8.57
C LEU A 99 8.12 -7.35 -7.98
N TRP A 100 8.95 -6.41 -8.43
CA TRP A 100 8.81 -4.99 -8.11
C TRP A 100 7.45 -4.45 -8.55
N GLN A 101 7.06 -4.70 -9.80
CA GLN A 101 5.77 -4.26 -10.33
C GLN A 101 4.60 -4.90 -9.57
N LEU A 102 4.74 -6.15 -9.12
CA LEU A 102 3.75 -6.79 -8.25
C LEU A 102 3.59 -6.06 -6.91
N VAL A 103 4.70 -5.73 -6.25
CA VAL A 103 4.67 -4.99 -4.97
C VAL A 103 4.09 -3.59 -5.15
N LEU A 104 4.47 -2.88 -6.22
CA LEU A 104 3.87 -1.59 -6.56
C LEU A 104 2.35 -1.70 -6.76
N CYS A 105 1.89 -2.71 -7.49
CA CYS A 105 0.46 -2.92 -7.71
C CYS A 105 -0.30 -3.18 -6.41
N ILE A 106 0.29 -3.94 -5.46
CA ILE A 106 -0.31 -4.15 -4.13
C ILE A 106 -0.39 -2.82 -3.36
N CYS A 107 0.65 -1.98 -3.44
CA CYS A 107 0.64 -0.65 -2.82
C CYS A 107 -0.41 0.26 -3.45
N ASP A 108 -0.50 0.29 -4.78
CA ASP A 108 -1.49 1.11 -5.49
C ASP A 108 -2.92 0.69 -5.11
N GLN A 109 -3.18 -0.60 -4.87
CA GLN A 109 -4.46 -1.07 -4.32
C GLN A 109 -4.73 -0.54 -2.92
N ASN A 110 -3.72 -0.48 -2.03
CA ASN A 110 -3.87 0.11 -0.70
C ASN A 110 -4.18 1.61 -0.80
N ASP A 111 -3.52 2.32 -1.72
CA ASP A 111 -3.74 3.76 -1.93
C ASP A 111 -5.18 4.04 -2.42
N VAL A 112 -5.71 3.20 -3.31
CA VAL A 112 -7.11 3.29 -3.78
C VAL A 112 -8.09 3.00 -2.65
N GLU A 113 -7.87 1.93 -1.88
CA GLU A 113 -8.75 1.56 -0.77
C GLU A 113 -8.80 2.66 0.31
N ALA A 114 -7.65 3.27 0.63
CA ALA A 114 -7.58 4.40 1.55
C ALA A 114 -8.29 5.65 0.99
N ALA A 115 -8.16 5.92 -0.30
CA ALA A 115 -8.87 7.03 -0.95
C ALA A 115 -10.39 6.83 -0.92
N ASP A 116 -10.87 5.61 -1.20
CA ASP A 116 -12.29 5.27 -1.16
C ASP A 116 -12.86 5.40 0.27
N GLN A 117 -12.11 4.94 1.28
CA GLN A 117 -12.50 5.14 2.69
C GLN A 117 -12.58 6.62 3.06
N ASN A 118 -11.58 7.42 2.68
CA ASN A 118 -11.60 8.86 2.91
C ASN A 118 -12.77 9.55 2.21
N MET A 119 -13.12 9.11 0.99
CA MET A 119 -14.27 9.63 0.26
C MET A 119 -15.59 9.30 0.97
N SER A 120 -15.75 8.06 1.45
CA SER A 120 -16.94 7.68 2.24
C SER A 120 -17.07 8.46 3.54
N MET A 121 -15.95 8.71 4.23
CA MET A 121 -15.91 9.54 5.44
C MET A 121 -16.30 10.99 5.12
N TRP A 122 -15.76 11.52 4.03
CA TRP A 122 -16.10 12.86 3.57
C TRP A 122 -17.59 13.01 3.24
N GLU A 123 -18.21 12.02 2.60
CA GLU A 123 -19.66 12.03 2.32
C GLU A 123 -20.49 12.09 3.60
N VAL A 124 -20.12 11.33 4.63
CA VAL A 124 -20.79 11.35 5.94
C VAL A 124 -20.62 12.70 6.62
N VAL A 125 -19.40 13.22 6.68
CA VAL A 125 -19.11 14.54 7.28
C VAL A 125 -19.84 15.64 6.53
N TYR A 126 -19.85 15.60 5.19
CA TYR A 126 -20.53 16.58 4.36
C TYR A 126 -22.04 16.58 4.58
N ASP A 127 -22.69 15.41 4.56
CA ASP A 127 -24.13 15.29 4.77
C ASP A 127 -24.53 15.74 6.19
N TRP A 128 -23.78 15.32 7.21
CA TRP A 128 -24.00 15.76 8.59
C TRP A 128 -23.83 17.27 8.72
N THR A 129 -22.73 17.83 8.20
CA THR A 129 -22.45 19.28 8.27
C THR A 129 -23.53 20.07 7.54
N TYR A 130 -23.98 19.59 6.37
CA TYR A 130 -25.05 20.22 5.62
C TYR A 130 -26.36 20.24 6.42
N LYS A 131 -26.74 19.12 7.04
CA LYS A 131 -27.93 19.03 7.92
C LYS A 131 -27.79 19.94 9.14
N TRP A 132 -26.64 19.92 9.80
CA TRP A 132 -26.35 20.78 10.95
C TRP A 132 -26.50 22.27 10.61
N LEU A 133 -26.01 22.66 9.43
CA LEU A 133 -26.13 24.01 8.88
C LEU A 133 -27.54 24.40 8.46
N THR A 134 -28.51 23.47 8.36
CA THR A 134 -29.91 23.84 8.06
C THR A 134 -30.58 24.60 9.21
N HIS A 135 -30.09 24.44 10.44
CA HIS A 135 -30.58 25.16 11.62
C HIS A 135 -29.96 26.56 11.73
N ALA A 136 -30.81 27.59 11.84
CA ALA A 136 -30.35 28.99 11.92
C ALA A 136 -29.47 29.27 13.14
N THR A 137 -29.77 28.64 14.28
CA THR A 137 -28.98 28.72 15.52
C THR A 137 -27.56 28.19 15.32
N ASN A 138 -27.42 27.09 14.59
CA ASN A 138 -26.11 26.48 14.31
C ASN A 138 -25.27 27.35 13.36
N ARG A 139 -25.89 27.93 12.33
CA ARG A 139 -25.21 28.94 11.49
C ARG A 139 -24.74 30.14 12.30
N GLN A 140 -25.54 30.60 13.27
CA GLN A 140 -25.15 31.71 14.13
C GLN A 140 -23.90 31.38 14.97
N LYS A 141 -23.82 30.17 15.54
CA LYS A 141 -22.62 29.71 16.26
C LYS A 141 -21.34 29.79 15.41
N LEU A 142 -21.43 29.46 14.11
CA LEU A 142 -20.31 29.62 13.17
C LEU A 142 -19.97 31.08 12.87
N PHE A 143 -20.98 31.95 12.73
CA PHE A 143 -20.75 33.38 12.53
C PHE A 143 -20.08 34.04 13.74
N ASP A 144 -20.40 33.57 14.95
CA ASP A 144 -19.88 34.11 16.20
C ASP A 144 -18.52 33.50 16.60
N TRP A 145 -18.05 32.49 15.87
CA TRP A 145 -16.79 31.81 16.16
C TRP A 145 -15.59 32.68 15.76
N ASP A 146 -14.70 32.94 16.71
CA ASP A 146 -13.60 33.90 16.59
C ASP A 146 -12.26 33.28 16.16
N THR A 147 -12.25 31.98 15.81
CA THR A 147 -11.06 31.19 15.41
C THR A 147 -9.95 31.07 16.46
N VAL A 148 -10.14 31.65 17.65
CA VAL A 148 -9.19 31.53 18.77
C VAL A 148 -9.32 30.16 19.43
N SER A 149 -10.55 29.64 19.52
CA SER A 149 -10.82 28.26 19.93
C SER A 149 -10.93 27.33 18.72
N ASP A 150 -10.71 26.03 18.93
CA ASP A 150 -10.95 25.01 17.91
C ASP A 150 -12.42 25.06 17.46
N ILE A 151 -12.69 24.87 16.16
CA ILE A 151 -14.05 24.86 15.61
C ILE A 151 -14.94 23.84 16.31
N VAL A 152 -14.36 22.75 16.84
CA VAL A 152 -15.13 21.72 17.55
C VAL A 152 -15.82 22.25 18.81
N THR A 153 -15.37 23.39 19.37
CA THR A 153 -15.96 23.97 20.58
C THR A 153 -17.35 24.58 20.35
N ILE A 154 -17.76 24.79 19.10
CA ILE A 154 -19.08 25.35 18.77
C ILE A 154 -20.18 24.28 18.82
N PHE A 155 -19.82 23.00 18.85
CA PHE A 155 -20.77 21.89 18.89
C PHE A 155 -21.28 21.63 20.31
N THR A 156 -22.59 21.43 20.45
CA THR A 156 -23.21 21.09 21.75
C THR A 156 -23.08 19.59 22.03
N PRO A 157 -23.31 19.14 23.28
CA PRO A 157 -23.35 17.72 23.60
C PRO A 157 -24.37 16.92 22.77
N GLU A 158 -25.45 17.54 22.33
CA GLU A 158 -26.43 16.94 21.41
C GLU A 158 -25.86 16.78 20.00
N ASP A 159 -25.16 17.78 19.47
CA ASP A 159 -24.49 17.71 18.18
C ASP A 159 -23.53 16.49 18.13
N TRP A 160 -22.80 16.23 19.22
CA TRP A 160 -21.92 15.07 19.35
C TRP A 160 -22.64 13.72 19.40
N LYS A 161 -23.89 13.67 19.87
CA LYS A 161 -24.69 12.43 19.87
C LYS A 161 -25.21 12.09 18.47
N ASP A 162 -25.37 13.09 17.61
CA ASP A 162 -25.83 12.91 16.24
C ASP A 162 -24.69 12.54 15.27
N VAL A 163 -23.42 12.79 15.65
CA VAL A 163 -22.22 12.42 14.86
C VAL A 163 -21.92 10.92 14.94
N GLY A 164 -22.32 10.25 16.03
CA GLY A 164 -22.03 8.83 16.30
C GLY A 164 -20.84 8.63 17.24
#